data_AF-A0A7X7AD47-F1
#
_entry.id   AF-A0A7X7AD47-F1
#
_cell.length_a   1.000
_cell.length_b   1.000
_cell.length_c   1.000
_cell.angle_alpha   90.00
_cell.angle_beta   90.00
_cell.angle_gamma   90.00
#
_symmetry.space_group_name_H-M   'P 1'
#
loop_
_entity.id
_entity.type
_entity.pdbx_description
1 polymer ?
#
loop_
_entity_poly.entity_id
_entity_poly.type
_entity_poly.pdbx_seq_one_letter_code
_entity_poly.pdbx_strand_id
1 'polypeptide(L)'
;MIIGDIQTEDYEGFRNDLAGISNNIDYDFSVQIGDLVDDAGTYSNWHEILTAIEESGISHLDMIQVLGNHEYYGDVSGEKAAEIFNFPSESLDYYSVEYQNVYFGVINYTMSRSRLLEALNWLVEDASKSNSTWKVLLTHQPPYYLNPQGGNELFNELLPQYVQEAGIDFVFSGHDHAYARTEPLIDGQPADDGVVYIVTGALGEKRYTSVNNPDFHFATVNDTFDSIYLTVQTTQNSFSITTKEVGTGEVIDSYTKSYDSEDDIKYILNGDRLISEDGQHNRPVKGFTGLVSTVDGDEVYLINGDLFNGFLLIEGVLYYFNQNGVSQGEVTKGFYVIPKGTVYINDNGDMVRGWQEIDGFTYYFSTTDGLMRTGSRYVGDVVYDFAEDGKLLDNEGNPVVPNTDGFVRTKDGIVYIADNGEMLYGWQEIDGYTYYFSTSNGVMRSGNNRYVGGRVYDFSSDGKLLDDQGNAVVKDFGFIETDAGIVYISESGEMLTDWQEIAGDTYYFSRGNGVMRTGLNRQVGTKKYDFTDDGKLIGEVNPPEVDEFGFIETEAGIIYITEAGEMLTEWQEIADNTYYFSRGKGVMRTGLNRQVGTKK
;
A
#
# COMPACT_ATOMS: atom_id res chain seq x y z
N MET A 1 -31.53 -31.56 -10.62
CA MET A 1 -32.97 -31.84 -10.48
C MET A 1 -33.28 -32.18 -9.03
N ILE A 2 -34.46 -31.83 -8.51
CA ILE A 2 -34.90 -32.23 -7.17
C ILE A 2 -36.18 -33.07 -7.31
N ILE A 3 -36.13 -34.28 -6.76
CA ILE A 3 -37.25 -35.19 -6.60
C ILE A 3 -37.72 -35.04 -5.15
N GLY A 4 -39.01 -34.75 -4.98
CA GLY A 4 -39.60 -34.58 -3.67
C GLY A 4 -39.81 -35.90 -2.93
N ASP A 5 -40.72 -35.86 -1.98
CA ASP A 5 -41.15 -37.03 -1.22
C ASP A 5 -41.83 -38.07 -2.14
N ILE A 6 -41.51 -39.35 -1.99
CA ILE A 6 -42.03 -40.40 -2.88
C ILE A 6 -43.06 -41.25 -2.15
N GLN A 7 -42.63 -41.99 -1.13
CA GLN A 7 -43.42 -42.89 -0.31
C GLN A 7 -44.53 -43.64 -1.08
N THR A 8 -44.17 -44.32 -2.18
CA THR A 8 -45.11 -44.92 -3.14
C THR A 8 -45.37 -46.41 -2.87
N GLU A 9 -46.62 -46.82 -3.05
CA GLU A 9 -47.03 -48.22 -3.24
C GLU A 9 -47.35 -48.52 -4.72
N ASP A 10 -47.46 -47.50 -5.58
CA ASP A 10 -47.69 -47.59 -7.03
C ASP A 10 -46.38 -47.46 -7.83
N TYR A 11 -45.57 -48.53 -7.82
CA TYR A 11 -44.29 -48.56 -8.55
C TYR A 11 -44.43 -48.43 -10.07
N GLU A 12 -45.59 -48.78 -10.66
CA GLU A 12 -45.82 -48.57 -12.09
C GLU A 12 -46.07 -47.10 -12.41
N GLY A 13 -46.91 -46.43 -11.62
CA GLY A 13 -47.10 -44.98 -11.68
C GLY A 13 -45.78 -44.23 -11.51
N PHE A 14 -45.00 -44.56 -10.49
CA PHE A 14 -43.70 -43.96 -10.24
C PHE A 14 -42.70 -44.13 -11.40
N ARG A 15 -42.64 -45.34 -12.00
CA ARG A 15 -41.83 -45.58 -13.21
C ARG A 15 -42.23 -44.67 -14.37
N ASN A 16 -43.54 -44.52 -14.60
CA ASN A 16 -44.05 -43.64 -15.65
C ASN A 16 -43.71 -42.18 -15.38
N ASP A 17 -43.77 -41.75 -14.11
CA ASP A 17 -43.43 -40.38 -13.72
C ASP A 17 -41.94 -40.09 -13.93
N LEU A 18 -41.05 -40.97 -13.47
CA LEU A 18 -39.61 -40.83 -13.71
C LEU A 18 -39.27 -40.79 -15.21
N ALA A 19 -39.91 -41.64 -16.02
CA ALA A 19 -39.76 -41.61 -17.47
C ALA A 19 -40.28 -40.29 -18.10
N GLY A 20 -41.34 -39.70 -17.54
CA GLY A 20 -41.85 -38.39 -17.93
C GLY A 20 -40.83 -37.28 -17.74
N ILE A 21 -40.04 -37.36 -16.67
CA ILE A 21 -39.03 -36.34 -16.33
C ILE A 21 -37.76 -36.46 -17.19
N SER A 22 -37.34 -37.68 -17.53
CA SER A 22 -36.05 -37.94 -18.20
C SER A 22 -36.03 -37.66 -19.71
N ASN A 23 -37.19 -37.41 -20.32
CA ASN A 23 -37.31 -37.41 -21.78
C ASN A 23 -36.76 -36.18 -22.52
N ASN A 24 -36.24 -35.13 -21.85
CA ASN A 24 -35.77 -33.91 -22.55
C ASN A 24 -34.81 -32.97 -21.78
N ILE A 25 -34.14 -33.40 -20.70
CA ILE A 25 -33.31 -32.48 -19.89
C ILE A 25 -31.98 -33.13 -19.49
N ASP A 26 -30.89 -32.40 -19.74
CA ASP A 26 -29.53 -32.71 -19.30
C ASP A 26 -29.35 -32.11 -17.89
N TYR A 27 -29.26 -32.95 -16.87
CA TYR A 27 -29.11 -32.54 -15.47
C TYR A 27 -27.70 -32.85 -15.00
N ASP A 28 -27.08 -31.93 -14.27
CA ASP A 28 -25.74 -32.12 -13.72
C ASP A 28 -25.71 -33.13 -12.56
N PHE A 29 -26.75 -33.13 -11.73
CA PHE A 29 -26.97 -34.06 -10.61
C PHE A 29 -28.44 -34.06 -10.18
N SER A 30 -28.78 -34.97 -9.27
CA SER A 30 -30.11 -35.13 -8.68
C SER A 30 -30.08 -35.02 -7.16
N VAL A 31 -31.22 -34.63 -6.58
CA VAL A 31 -31.48 -34.61 -5.15
C VAL A 31 -32.78 -35.36 -4.89
N GLN A 32 -32.83 -36.17 -3.85
CA GLN A 32 -34.02 -36.84 -3.38
C GLN A 32 -34.24 -36.49 -1.90
N ILE A 33 -35.45 -36.05 -1.55
CA ILE A 33 -35.76 -35.38 -0.27
C ILE A 33 -36.31 -36.35 0.81
N GLY A 34 -35.94 -37.63 0.72
CA GLY A 34 -36.31 -38.67 1.69
C GLY A 34 -37.62 -39.38 1.36
N ASP A 35 -37.87 -40.45 2.11
CA ASP A 35 -38.96 -41.40 1.90
C ASP A 35 -38.95 -41.97 0.48
N LEU A 36 -37.75 -42.35 0.01
CA LEU A 36 -37.58 -43.02 -1.27
C LEU A 36 -38.30 -44.37 -1.30
N VAL A 37 -38.38 -45.06 -0.15
CA VAL A 37 -39.14 -46.31 0.03
C VAL A 37 -40.23 -46.12 1.08
N ASP A 38 -41.28 -46.95 1.05
CA ASP A 38 -42.29 -46.97 2.13
C ASP A 38 -41.86 -47.79 3.37
N ASP A 39 -40.96 -48.76 3.21
CA ASP A 39 -40.48 -49.58 4.35
C ASP A 39 -39.09 -50.12 4.06
N ALA A 40 -38.08 -49.57 4.72
CA ALA A 40 -36.69 -50.00 4.61
C ALA A 40 -36.46 -51.43 5.13
N GLY A 41 -37.39 -51.96 5.92
CA GLY A 41 -37.46 -53.36 6.36
C GLY A 41 -37.77 -54.35 5.23
N THR A 42 -38.36 -53.87 4.13
CA THR A 42 -38.98 -54.72 3.11
C THR A 42 -38.17 -54.73 1.81
N TYR A 43 -37.60 -55.90 1.45
CA TYR A 43 -36.75 -56.05 0.26
C TYR A 43 -37.44 -55.68 -1.06
N SER A 44 -38.73 -56.00 -1.21
CA SER A 44 -39.46 -55.68 -2.45
C SER A 44 -39.53 -54.19 -2.71
N ASN A 45 -39.62 -53.36 -1.67
CA ASN A 45 -39.72 -51.91 -1.80
C ASN A 45 -38.41 -51.35 -2.37
N TRP A 46 -37.27 -51.81 -1.84
CA TRP A 46 -35.95 -51.49 -2.40
C TRP A 46 -35.78 -51.98 -3.83
N HIS A 47 -36.17 -53.22 -4.12
CA HIS A 47 -36.01 -53.79 -5.45
C HIS A 47 -36.79 -52.98 -6.50
N GLU A 48 -38.07 -52.69 -6.26
CA GLU A 48 -38.93 -51.97 -7.21
C GLU A 48 -38.45 -50.54 -7.44
N ILE A 49 -38.08 -49.80 -6.38
CA ILE A 49 -37.55 -48.44 -6.47
C ILE A 49 -36.24 -48.39 -7.24
N LEU A 50 -35.29 -49.27 -6.91
CA LEU A 50 -33.98 -49.26 -7.56
C LEU A 50 -34.10 -49.65 -9.04
N THR A 51 -34.98 -50.60 -9.36
CA THR A 51 -35.30 -50.93 -10.76
C THR A 51 -35.95 -49.75 -11.48
N ALA A 52 -36.89 -49.03 -10.84
CA ALA A 52 -37.50 -47.85 -11.43
C ALA A 52 -36.47 -46.74 -11.75
N ILE A 53 -35.52 -46.49 -10.83
CA ILE A 53 -34.42 -45.55 -11.05
C ILE A 53 -33.49 -46.05 -12.16
N GLU A 54 -33.12 -47.33 -12.17
CA GLU A 54 -32.27 -47.92 -13.22
C GLU A 54 -32.88 -47.72 -14.61
N GLU A 55 -34.18 -47.96 -14.75
CA GLU A 55 -34.92 -47.88 -16.02
C GLU A 55 -35.28 -46.45 -16.44
N SER A 56 -35.32 -45.50 -15.51
CA SER A 56 -35.72 -44.10 -15.76
C SER A 56 -34.78 -43.31 -16.68
N GLY A 57 -33.53 -43.76 -16.82
CA GLY A 57 -32.49 -43.02 -17.52
C GLY A 57 -31.79 -41.96 -16.68
N ILE A 58 -32.19 -41.71 -15.42
CA ILE A 58 -31.49 -40.80 -14.49
C ILE A 58 -30.48 -41.52 -13.58
N SER A 59 -30.34 -42.84 -13.70
CA SER A 59 -29.42 -43.68 -12.91
C SER A 59 -27.93 -43.36 -13.09
N HIS A 60 -27.58 -42.57 -14.10
CA HIS A 60 -26.21 -42.11 -14.34
C HIS A 60 -25.88 -40.80 -13.59
N LEU A 61 -26.88 -40.15 -12.97
CA LEU A 61 -26.69 -38.93 -12.20
C LEU A 61 -26.24 -39.27 -10.78
N ASP A 62 -25.30 -38.48 -10.25
CA ASP A 62 -25.07 -38.45 -8.82
C ASP A 62 -26.34 -37.98 -8.10
N MET A 63 -26.68 -38.62 -6.98
CA MET A 63 -27.89 -38.33 -6.21
C MET A 63 -27.54 -37.99 -4.77
N ILE A 64 -27.84 -36.76 -4.37
CA ILE A 64 -27.79 -36.36 -2.95
C ILE A 64 -29.04 -36.91 -2.28
N GLN A 65 -28.86 -37.70 -1.22
CA GLN A 65 -29.93 -38.45 -0.56
C GLN A 65 -30.19 -37.87 0.83
N VAL A 66 -31.44 -37.48 1.07
CA VAL A 66 -31.94 -37.20 2.41
C VAL A 66 -32.60 -38.48 2.93
N LEU A 67 -32.36 -38.86 4.18
CA LEU A 67 -33.10 -39.96 4.81
C LEU A 67 -34.34 -39.40 5.52
N GLY A 68 -35.52 -39.81 5.05
CA GLY A 68 -36.81 -39.53 5.68
C GLY A 68 -37.19 -40.58 6.72
N ASN A 69 -38.36 -40.45 7.33
CA ASN A 69 -38.75 -41.40 8.37
C ASN A 69 -39.00 -42.81 7.84
N HIS A 70 -39.28 -42.98 6.56
CA HIS A 70 -39.50 -44.29 5.97
C HIS A 70 -38.19 -45.04 5.64
N GLU A 71 -37.06 -44.35 5.54
CA GLU A 71 -35.74 -44.99 5.58
C GLU A 71 -35.41 -45.57 6.97
N TYR A 72 -36.01 -45.01 8.03
CA TYR A 72 -35.91 -45.55 9.40
C TYR A 72 -37.07 -46.50 9.76
N TYR A 73 -38.12 -46.56 8.94
CA TYR A 73 -39.26 -47.46 9.14
C TYR A 73 -38.86 -48.88 8.74
N GLY A 74 -39.03 -49.84 9.65
CA GLY A 74 -38.53 -51.20 9.49
C GLY A 74 -37.00 -51.35 9.60
N ASP A 75 -36.26 -50.25 9.74
CA ASP A 75 -34.82 -50.21 9.99
C ASP A 75 -34.41 -49.01 10.86
N VAL A 76 -34.59 -49.12 12.18
CA VAL A 76 -34.42 -47.98 13.10
C VAL A 76 -33.00 -47.38 13.13
N SER A 77 -31.98 -48.08 12.64
CA SER A 77 -30.62 -47.54 12.52
C SER A 77 -30.44 -46.70 11.25
N GLY A 78 -31.25 -46.95 10.20
CA GLY A 78 -31.06 -46.37 8.86
C GLY A 78 -29.85 -46.94 8.12
N GLU A 79 -29.19 -47.97 8.66
CA GLU A 79 -27.96 -48.54 8.10
C GLU A 79 -28.18 -49.13 6.71
N LYS A 80 -29.34 -49.74 6.43
CA LYS A 80 -29.62 -50.31 5.10
C LYS A 80 -29.66 -49.22 4.03
N ALA A 81 -30.39 -48.13 4.31
CA ALA A 81 -30.46 -47.01 3.39
C ALA A 81 -29.07 -46.40 3.17
N ALA A 82 -28.31 -46.21 4.26
CA ALA A 82 -26.95 -45.69 4.20
C ALA A 82 -26.01 -46.58 3.37
N GLU A 83 -26.09 -47.91 3.52
CA GLU A 83 -25.31 -48.87 2.74
C GLU A 83 -25.71 -48.85 1.26
N ILE A 84 -27.01 -48.82 0.95
CA ILE A 84 -27.53 -48.79 -0.43
C ILE A 84 -27.10 -47.49 -1.15
N PHE A 85 -27.16 -46.36 -0.45
CA PHE A 85 -26.79 -45.06 -1.02
C PHE A 85 -25.30 -44.74 -0.92
N ASN A 86 -24.51 -45.61 -0.29
CA ASN A 86 -23.09 -45.38 -0.02
C ASN A 86 -22.85 -44.02 0.66
N PHE A 87 -23.52 -43.81 1.80
CA PHE A 87 -23.57 -42.55 2.52
C PHE A 87 -22.15 -41.99 2.82
N PRO A 88 -21.90 -40.69 2.60
CA PRO A 88 -20.54 -40.12 2.63
C PRO A 88 -20.01 -39.82 4.04
N SER A 89 -20.75 -40.16 5.08
CA SER A 89 -20.47 -39.76 6.47
C SER A 89 -20.64 -40.96 7.41
N GLU A 90 -19.81 -41.00 8.45
CA GLU A 90 -20.01 -41.92 9.59
C GLU A 90 -21.22 -41.52 10.45
N SER A 91 -21.65 -40.25 10.36
CA SER A 91 -22.91 -39.78 10.94
C SER A 91 -24.07 -40.02 9.96
N LEU A 92 -25.11 -40.70 10.44
CA LEU A 92 -26.37 -40.87 9.69
C LEU A 92 -27.36 -39.72 9.92
N ASP A 93 -27.01 -38.72 10.72
CA ASP A 93 -27.87 -37.57 10.99
C ASP A 93 -27.66 -36.43 9.98
N TYR A 94 -26.43 -36.27 9.49
CA TYR A 94 -26.07 -35.14 8.64
C TYR A 94 -24.77 -35.37 7.87
N TYR A 95 -24.64 -34.67 6.75
CA TYR A 95 -23.41 -34.54 5.97
C TYR A 95 -23.50 -33.34 5.04
N SER A 96 -22.38 -32.95 4.43
CA SER A 96 -22.36 -31.93 3.38
C SER A 96 -21.61 -32.41 2.14
N VAL A 97 -21.95 -31.82 1.01
CA VAL A 97 -21.21 -31.93 -0.24
C VAL A 97 -21.15 -30.57 -0.91
N GLU A 98 -20.06 -30.31 -1.63
CA GLU A 98 -19.96 -29.16 -2.52
C GLU A 98 -20.01 -29.65 -3.96
N TYR A 99 -20.91 -29.06 -4.74
CA TYR A 99 -20.99 -29.30 -6.18
C TYR A 99 -20.82 -27.97 -6.90
N GLN A 100 -19.67 -27.82 -7.56
CA GLN A 100 -19.23 -26.54 -8.14
C GLN A 100 -19.27 -25.40 -7.11
N ASN A 101 -20.07 -24.36 -7.33
CA ASN A 101 -20.18 -23.20 -6.45
C ASN A 101 -21.42 -23.25 -5.55
N VAL A 102 -21.94 -24.45 -5.27
CA VAL A 102 -23.08 -24.65 -4.37
C VAL A 102 -22.70 -25.61 -3.26
N TYR A 103 -22.90 -25.15 -2.03
CA TYR A 103 -22.83 -25.97 -0.82
C TYR A 103 -24.19 -26.62 -0.55
N PHE A 104 -24.20 -27.92 -0.30
CA PHE A 104 -25.37 -28.66 0.15
C PHE A 104 -25.10 -29.22 1.54
N GLY A 105 -25.81 -28.69 2.54
CA GLY A 105 -25.94 -29.34 3.84
C GLY A 105 -27.13 -30.29 3.81
N VAL A 106 -27.01 -31.46 4.44
CA VAL A 106 -28.09 -32.44 4.58
C VAL A 106 -28.32 -32.72 6.06
N ILE A 107 -29.58 -32.63 6.49
CA ILE A 107 -30.02 -33.05 7.83
C ILE A 107 -31.17 -34.04 7.66
N ASN A 108 -30.93 -35.29 8.07
CA ASN A 108 -31.87 -36.39 7.96
C ASN A 108 -32.98 -36.31 9.03
N TYR A 109 -34.02 -37.12 8.86
CA TYR A 109 -35.14 -37.22 9.78
C TYR A 109 -34.70 -37.53 11.22
N THR A 110 -35.25 -36.78 12.18
CA THR A 110 -35.03 -37.05 13.60
C THR A 110 -36.12 -36.45 14.47
N MET A 111 -36.60 -37.24 15.44
CA MET A 111 -37.46 -36.74 16.52
C MET A 111 -36.67 -36.38 17.78
N SER A 112 -35.36 -36.56 17.75
CA SER A 112 -34.49 -36.30 18.91
C SER A 112 -33.96 -34.88 18.87
N ARG A 113 -34.42 -34.05 19.82
CA ARG A 113 -33.89 -32.68 20.01
C ARG A 113 -32.37 -32.65 20.14
N SER A 114 -31.78 -33.59 20.84
CA SER A 114 -30.31 -33.58 21.05
C SER A 114 -29.57 -33.82 19.75
N ARG A 115 -30.02 -34.78 18.93
CA ARG A 115 -29.43 -35.09 17.62
C ARG A 115 -29.65 -33.93 16.64
N LEU A 116 -30.84 -33.32 16.64
CA LEU A 116 -31.09 -32.15 15.81
C LEU A 116 -30.20 -30.96 16.19
N LEU A 117 -30.07 -30.65 17.49
CA LEU A 117 -29.18 -29.57 17.93
C LEU A 117 -27.72 -29.85 17.55
N GLU A 118 -27.25 -31.09 17.65
CA GLU A 118 -25.92 -31.47 17.20
C GLU A 118 -25.75 -31.21 15.69
N ALA A 119 -26.71 -31.65 14.86
CA ALA A 119 -26.72 -31.41 13.43
C ALA A 119 -26.76 -29.90 13.08
N LEU A 120 -27.57 -29.11 13.79
CA LEU A 120 -27.71 -27.68 13.54
C LEU A 120 -26.44 -26.90 13.92
N ASN A 121 -25.78 -27.25 15.03
CA ASN A 121 -24.49 -26.65 15.38
C ASN A 121 -23.41 -27.03 14.36
N TRP A 122 -23.40 -28.30 13.93
CA TRP A 122 -22.50 -28.75 12.87
C TRP A 122 -22.74 -27.96 11.56
N LEU A 123 -24.00 -27.76 11.16
CA LEU A 123 -24.35 -27.03 9.93
C LEU A 123 -23.75 -25.62 9.93
N VAL A 124 -23.88 -24.88 11.03
CA VAL A 124 -23.30 -23.53 11.16
C VAL A 124 -21.78 -23.58 11.02
N GLU A 125 -21.13 -24.52 11.71
CA GLU A 125 -19.68 -24.65 11.65
C GLU A 125 -19.19 -25.05 10.25
N ASP A 126 -19.85 -26.02 9.63
CA ASP A 126 -19.46 -26.62 8.36
C ASP A 126 -19.71 -25.67 7.19
N ALA A 127 -20.90 -25.06 7.11
CA ALA A 127 -21.22 -24.06 6.10
C ALA A 127 -20.30 -22.84 6.16
N SER A 128 -19.82 -22.47 7.36
CA SER A 128 -18.87 -21.36 7.52
C SER A 128 -17.49 -21.60 6.86
N LYS A 129 -17.15 -22.87 6.59
CA LYS A 129 -15.89 -23.26 5.93
C LYS A 129 -16.00 -23.20 4.41
N SER A 130 -17.21 -23.17 3.88
CA SER A 130 -17.47 -23.14 2.43
C SER A 130 -17.38 -21.72 1.87
N ASN A 131 -16.72 -21.60 0.72
CA ASN A 131 -16.70 -20.38 -0.10
C ASN A 131 -17.72 -20.45 -1.27
N SER A 132 -18.63 -21.42 -1.24
CA SER A 132 -19.67 -21.56 -2.27
C SER A 132 -20.54 -20.30 -2.34
N THR A 133 -20.88 -19.90 -3.57
CA THR A 133 -21.76 -18.73 -3.82
C THR A 133 -23.14 -18.93 -3.23
N TRP A 134 -23.68 -20.14 -3.38
CA TRP A 134 -25.00 -20.49 -2.89
C TRP A 134 -24.89 -21.58 -1.83
N LYS A 135 -25.71 -21.48 -0.81
CA LYS A 135 -25.78 -22.48 0.26
C LYS A 135 -27.21 -22.99 0.38
N VAL A 136 -27.36 -24.30 0.28
CA VAL A 136 -28.66 -24.98 0.28
C VAL A 136 -28.69 -25.98 1.42
N LEU A 137 -29.78 -25.98 2.18
CA LEU A 137 -30.07 -27.05 3.15
C LEU A 137 -31.12 -27.98 2.56
N LEU A 138 -30.86 -29.28 2.65
CA LEU A 138 -31.78 -30.34 2.32
C LEU A 138 -32.16 -31.05 3.61
N THR A 139 -33.45 -31.20 3.86
CA THR A 139 -33.92 -31.92 5.05
C THR A 139 -35.25 -32.57 4.79
N HIS A 140 -35.58 -33.66 5.48
CA HIS A 140 -36.86 -34.31 5.24
C HIS A 140 -38.01 -33.51 5.86
N GLN A 141 -37.85 -33.08 7.12
CA GLN A 141 -38.91 -32.43 7.90
C GLN A 141 -38.96 -30.91 7.64
N PRO A 142 -40.08 -30.37 7.12
CA PRO A 142 -40.20 -28.94 6.82
C PRO A 142 -40.32 -28.08 8.10
N PRO A 143 -39.50 -27.02 8.26
CA PRO A 143 -39.68 -26.06 9.36
C PRO A 143 -40.94 -25.21 9.19
N TYR A 144 -41.39 -24.97 7.96
CA TYR A 144 -42.66 -24.31 7.64
C TYR A 144 -43.54 -25.35 6.95
N TYR A 145 -44.33 -26.05 7.76
CA TYR A 145 -45.07 -27.24 7.37
C TYR A 145 -46.54 -26.93 6.99
N LEU A 146 -47.09 -27.78 6.13
CA LEU A 146 -48.48 -27.82 5.69
C LEU A 146 -49.29 -28.89 6.41
N ASN A 147 -48.63 -29.90 7.02
CA ASN A 147 -49.27 -30.97 7.78
C ASN A 147 -48.96 -30.85 9.29
N PRO A 148 -49.86 -30.26 10.11
CA PRO A 148 -49.65 -30.13 11.55
C PRO A 148 -49.69 -31.45 12.33
N GLN A 149 -49.95 -32.58 11.66
CA GLN A 149 -49.86 -33.91 12.26
C GLN A 149 -48.55 -34.62 11.87
N GLY A 150 -47.69 -33.98 11.08
CA GLY A 150 -46.43 -34.54 10.59
C GLY A 150 -45.33 -34.64 11.65
N GLY A 151 -45.41 -33.92 12.78
CA GLY A 151 -44.32 -33.94 13.77
C GLY A 151 -43.15 -33.01 13.44
N ASN A 152 -43.47 -31.88 12.79
CA ASN A 152 -42.50 -30.89 12.32
C ASN A 152 -42.21 -29.77 13.34
N GLU A 153 -42.86 -29.79 14.51
CA GLU A 153 -42.79 -28.70 15.49
C GLU A 153 -41.37 -28.46 16.00
N LEU A 154 -40.58 -29.53 16.15
CA LEU A 154 -39.19 -29.44 16.57
C LEU A 154 -38.31 -28.71 15.53
N PHE A 155 -38.56 -28.96 14.24
CA PHE A 155 -37.87 -28.31 13.13
C PHE A 155 -38.31 -26.84 13.00
N ASN A 156 -39.60 -26.55 13.13
CA ASN A 156 -40.11 -25.19 13.16
C ASN A 156 -39.49 -24.35 14.30
N GLU A 157 -39.36 -24.93 15.49
CA GLU A 157 -38.79 -24.25 16.65
C GLU A 157 -37.30 -23.95 16.48
N LEU A 158 -36.52 -24.90 15.98
CA LEU A 158 -35.06 -24.83 16.06
C LEU A 158 -34.39 -24.42 14.76
N LEU A 159 -34.83 -24.94 13.62
CA LEU A 159 -34.06 -24.86 12.38
C LEU A 159 -33.91 -23.43 11.81
N PRO A 160 -34.93 -22.54 11.83
CA PRO A 160 -34.84 -21.23 11.18
C PRO A 160 -33.67 -20.35 11.65
N GLN A 161 -33.37 -20.31 12.96
CA GLN A 161 -32.27 -19.48 13.47
C GLN A 161 -30.89 -19.98 12.99
N TYR A 162 -30.70 -21.30 12.94
CA TYR A 162 -29.42 -21.91 12.56
C TYR A 162 -29.20 -21.84 11.05
N VAL A 163 -30.28 -21.92 10.26
CA VAL A 163 -30.23 -21.73 8.81
C VAL A 163 -29.78 -20.31 8.47
N GLN A 164 -30.32 -19.30 9.18
CA GLN A 164 -29.86 -17.92 9.03
C GLN A 164 -28.40 -17.75 9.47
N GLU A 165 -28.00 -18.33 10.60
CA GLU A 165 -26.62 -18.25 11.10
C GLU A 165 -25.60 -18.94 10.17
N ALA A 166 -26.00 -20.05 9.55
CA ALA A 166 -25.18 -20.78 8.57
C ALA A 166 -25.09 -20.06 7.21
N GLY A 167 -25.89 -19.03 6.99
CA GLY A 167 -25.96 -18.30 5.72
C GLY A 167 -26.57 -19.12 4.58
N ILE A 168 -27.55 -19.98 4.89
CA ILE A 168 -28.28 -20.76 3.89
C ILE A 168 -29.24 -19.86 3.12
N ASP A 169 -29.28 -20.00 1.79
CA ASP A 169 -30.18 -19.25 0.90
C ASP A 169 -31.53 -19.96 0.70
N PHE A 170 -31.50 -21.28 0.60
CA PHE A 170 -32.66 -22.11 0.29
C PHE A 170 -32.72 -23.35 1.18
N VAL A 171 -33.93 -23.70 1.62
CA VAL A 171 -34.20 -24.96 2.31
C VAL A 171 -35.21 -25.76 1.49
N PHE A 172 -34.86 -26.98 1.11
CA PHE A 172 -35.78 -27.92 0.46
C PHE A 172 -36.16 -29.04 1.43
N SER A 173 -37.46 -29.32 1.50
CA SER A 173 -38.04 -30.29 2.43
C SER A 173 -39.18 -31.12 1.86
N GLY A 174 -39.47 -32.25 2.49
CA GLY A 174 -40.45 -33.26 2.06
C GLY A 174 -41.53 -33.43 3.12
N HIS A 175 -41.85 -34.68 3.47
CA HIS A 175 -42.68 -35.16 4.58
C HIS A 175 -44.18 -34.88 4.46
N ASP A 176 -44.55 -33.72 3.94
CA ASP A 176 -45.92 -33.23 3.95
C ASP A 176 -46.70 -33.58 2.67
N HIS A 177 -46.05 -34.15 1.66
CA HIS A 177 -46.65 -34.54 0.37
C HIS A 177 -47.53 -33.45 -0.29
N ALA A 178 -47.22 -32.19 0.00
CA ALA A 178 -47.87 -31.02 -0.56
C ALA A 178 -46.81 -29.98 -0.89
N TYR A 179 -47.07 -29.16 -1.90
CA TYR A 179 -46.13 -28.17 -2.37
C TYR A 179 -46.39 -26.84 -1.67
N ALA A 180 -45.33 -26.21 -1.16
CA ALA A 180 -45.40 -24.81 -0.78
C ALA A 180 -44.03 -24.15 -0.89
N ARG A 181 -44.07 -22.84 -1.07
CA ARG A 181 -42.89 -21.98 -0.96
C ARG A 181 -43.26 -20.75 -0.14
N THR A 182 -42.39 -20.39 0.79
CA THR A 182 -42.51 -19.15 1.58
C THR A 182 -42.15 -17.92 0.74
N GLU A 183 -42.59 -16.74 1.18
CA GLU A 183 -41.80 -15.54 0.91
C GLU A 183 -40.38 -15.72 1.48
N PRO A 184 -39.36 -14.95 1.08
CA PRO A 184 -38.05 -15.05 1.71
C PRO A 184 -38.15 -14.56 3.17
N LEU A 185 -37.65 -15.35 4.13
CA LEU A 185 -37.88 -15.10 5.56
C LEU A 185 -36.57 -14.82 6.32
N ILE A 186 -36.62 -13.83 7.21
CA ILE A 186 -35.65 -13.56 8.27
C ILE A 186 -36.43 -13.57 9.58
N ASP A 187 -35.99 -14.37 10.56
CA ASP A 187 -36.67 -14.55 11.85
C ASP A 187 -38.17 -14.85 11.72
N GLY A 188 -38.53 -15.63 10.69
CA GLY A 188 -39.90 -16.02 10.40
C GLY A 188 -40.78 -14.91 9.82
N GLN A 189 -40.20 -13.78 9.41
CA GLN A 189 -40.94 -12.66 8.80
C GLN A 189 -40.43 -12.39 7.37
N PRO A 190 -41.30 -11.96 6.43
CA PRO A 190 -40.89 -11.63 5.07
C PRO A 190 -39.83 -10.52 5.02
N ALA A 191 -38.75 -10.76 4.27
CA ALA A 191 -37.66 -9.82 4.00
C ALA A 191 -36.96 -10.23 2.69
N ASP A 192 -36.63 -9.30 1.77
CA ASP A 192 -36.26 -9.65 0.39
C ASP A 192 -34.97 -10.48 0.26
N ASP A 193 -34.05 -10.37 1.23
CA ASP A 193 -32.81 -11.15 1.29
C ASP A 193 -32.89 -12.41 2.16
N GLY A 194 -34.07 -12.72 2.70
CA GLY A 194 -34.31 -13.86 3.56
C GLY A 194 -34.12 -15.22 2.89
N VAL A 195 -34.24 -16.25 3.72
CA VAL A 195 -34.14 -17.65 3.30
C VAL A 195 -35.47 -18.09 2.71
N VAL A 196 -35.43 -18.78 1.57
CA VAL A 196 -36.64 -19.31 0.94
C VAL A 196 -36.79 -20.79 1.31
N TYR A 197 -37.94 -21.14 1.88
CA TYR A 197 -38.24 -22.50 2.30
C TYR A 197 -39.23 -23.12 1.31
N ILE A 198 -38.91 -24.32 0.85
CA ILE A 198 -39.70 -25.06 -0.13
C ILE A 198 -40.05 -26.43 0.44
N VAL A 199 -41.34 -26.70 0.57
CA VAL A 199 -41.87 -28.06 0.70
C VAL A 199 -42.08 -28.56 -0.72
N THR A 200 -41.32 -29.58 -1.10
CA THR A 200 -41.11 -30.00 -2.50
C THR A 200 -42.29 -30.72 -3.13
N GLY A 201 -43.33 -31.02 -2.34
CA GLY A 201 -44.45 -31.85 -2.75
C GLY A 201 -44.02 -33.31 -2.93
N ALA A 202 -44.61 -33.99 -3.90
CA ALA A 202 -44.43 -35.42 -4.06
C ALA A 202 -44.32 -35.88 -5.52
N LEU A 203 -43.53 -36.94 -5.71
CA LEU A 203 -43.43 -37.68 -6.97
C LEU A 203 -44.06 -39.07 -6.75
N GLY A 204 -45.29 -39.24 -7.21
CA GLY A 204 -46.12 -40.41 -6.93
C GLY A 204 -47.52 -40.01 -6.45
N GLU A 205 -48.29 -40.97 -5.96
CA GLU A 205 -49.73 -40.86 -5.68
C GLU A 205 -50.08 -40.21 -4.32
N LYS A 206 -49.14 -40.18 -3.37
CA LYS A 206 -49.44 -39.86 -1.97
C LYS A 206 -49.62 -38.37 -1.74
N ARG A 207 -50.71 -37.95 -1.09
CA ARG A 207 -51.06 -36.53 -0.84
C ARG A 207 -51.68 -36.32 0.53
N TYR A 208 -51.41 -35.15 1.11
CA TYR A 208 -52.12 -34.65 2.30
C TYR A 208 -52.80 -33.32 2.00
N THR A 209 -53.93 -33.05 2.68
CA THR A 209 -54.59 -31.75 2.61
C THR A 209 -53.75 -30.72 3.34
N SER A 210 -53.44 -29.61 2.65
CA SER A 210 -52.63 -28.54 3.20
C SER A 210 -53.39 -27.70 4.23
N VAL A 211 -52.71 -27.40 5.34
CA VAL A 211 -53.12 -26.37 6.29
C VAL A 211 -52.23 -25.15 6.10
N ASN A 212 -52.79 -24.08 5.55
CA ASN A 212 -52.06 -22.82 5.40
C ASN A 212 -52.05 -22.05 6.72
N ASN A 213 -50.94 -22.12 7.46
CA ASN A 213 -50.70 -21.30 8.64
C ASN A 213 -50.30 -19.88 8.21
N PRO A 214 -51.10 -18.83 8.53
CA PRO A 214 -50.77 -17.46 8.15
C PRO A 214 -49.40 -16.97 8.67
N ASP A 215 -48.93 -17.49 9.80
CA ASP A 215 -47.65 -17.11 10.41
C ASP A 215 -46.44 -17.66 9.63
N PHE A 216 -46.66 -18.59 8.67
CA PHE A 216 -45.59 -19.17 7.85
C PHE A 216 -45.36 -18.40 6.54
N HIS A 217 -46.20 -17.40 6.25
CA HIS A 217 -46.00 -16.49 5.11
C HIS A 217 -45.75 -17.21 3.78
N PHE A 218 -46.56 -18.23 3.46
CA PHE A 218 -46.48 -18.91 2.17
C PHE A 218 -46.84 -17.98 1.02
N ALA A 219 -45.94 -17.86 0.05
CA ALA A 219 -46.17 -17.19 -1.23
C ALA A 219 -47.05 -18.06 -2.15
N THR A 220 -46.88 -19.38 -2.06
CA THR A 220 -47.68 -20.36 -2.82
C THR A 220 -47.86 -21.63 -2.00
N VAL A 221 -49.02 -22.26 -2.19
CA VAL A 221 -49.39 -23.57 -1.62
C VAL A 221 -50.20 -24.30 -2.70
N ASN A 222 -49.87 -25.57 -2.96
CA ASN A 222 -50.60 -26.43 -3.87
C ASN A 222 -50.58 -27.88 -3.37
N ASP A 223 -51.75 -28.49 -3.20
CA ASP A 223 -51.95 -29.89 -2.84
C ASP A 223 -52.83 -30.65 -3.85
N THR A 224 -52.98 -30.09 -5.05
CA THR A 224 -53.89 -30.59 -6.10
C THR A 224 -53.17 -31.15 -7.33
N PHE A 225 -51.85 -31.25 -7.30
CA PHE A 225 -51.02 -31.76 -8.39
C PHE A 225 -50.98 -33.30 -8.44
N ASP A 226 -50.81 -33.87 -9.63
CA ASP A 226 -50.77 -35.32 -9.85
C ASP A 226 -49.41 -35.95 -9.55
N SER A 227 -48.31 -35.31 -9.96
CA SER A 227 -46.92 -35.68 -9.63
C SER A 227 -46.01 -34.53 -10.04
N ILE A 228 -45.09 -34.11 -9.17
CA ILE A 228 -44.26 -32.93 -9.44
C ILE A 228 -42.78 -33.18 -9.19
N TYR A 229 -41.96 -32.37 -9.85
CA TYR A 229 -40.53 -32.31 -9.64
C TYR A 229 -40.04 -30.87 -9.78
N LEU A 230 -38.85 -30.58 -9.25
CA LEU A 230 -38.26 -29.26 -9.33
C LEU A 230 -36.98 -29.29 -10.16
N THR A 231 -36.79 -28.24 -10.95
CA THR A 231 -35.52 -27.95 -11.63
C THR A 231 -34.89 -26.72 -11.00
N VAL A 232 -33.58 -26.80 -10.77
CA VAL A 232 -32.78 -25.69 -10.24
C VAL A 232 -31.72 -25.32 -11.26
N GLN A 233 -31.54 -24.02 -11.49
CA GLN A 233 -30.46 -23.47 -12.29
C GLN A 233 -29.82 -22.32 -11.53
N THR A 234 -28.49 -22.28 -11.48
CA THR A 234 -27.76 -21.24 -10.77
C THR A 234 -26.62 -20.64 -11.60
N THR A 235 -26.32 -19.37 -11.34
CA THR A 235 -25.15 -18.64 -11.81
C THR A 235 -24.47 -17.99 -10.60
N GLN A 236 -23.43 -17.18 -10.81
CA GLN A 236 -22.83 -16.41 -9.72
C GLN A 236 -23.82 -15.44 -9.05
N ASN A 237 -24.85 -14.97 -9.77
CA ASN A 237 -25.72 -13.87 -9.30
C ASN A 237 -27.20 -14.25 -9.26
N SER A 238 -27.59 -15.45 -9.69
CA SER A 238 -28.99 -15.87 -9.71
C SER A 238 -29.16 -17.34 -9.35
N PHE A 239 -30.17 -17.65 -8.54
CA PHE A 239 -30.62 -19.00 -8.26
C PHE A 239 -32.09 -19.11 -8.61
N SER A 240 -32.42 -19.95 -9.59
CA SER A 240 -33.77 -20.12 -10.11
C SER A 240 -34.30 -21.52 -9.86
N ILE A 241 -35.53 -21.60 -9.39
CA ILE A 241 -36.30 -22.81 -9.12
C ILE A 241 -37.51 -22.81 -10.05
N THR A 242 -37.83 -23.95 -10.62
CA THR A 242 -39.08 -24.16 -11.37
C THR A 242 -39.68 -25.49 -10.96
N THR A 243 -40.91 -25.45 -10.46
CA THR A 243 -41.71 -26.61 -10.08
C THR A 243 -42.62 -26.97 -11.24
N LYS A 244 -42.60 -28.23 -11.66
CA LYS A 244 -43.37 -28.70 -12.82
C LYS A 244 -44.17 -29.93 -12.50
N GLU A 245 -45.34 -30.00 -13.09
CA GLU A 245 -46.12 -31.24 -13.15
C GLU A 245 -45.53 -32.19 -14.20
N VAL A 246 -45.38 -33.45 -13.84
CA VAL A 246 -44.71 -34.47 -14.65
C VAL A 246 -45.51 -34.79 -15.92
N GLY A 247 -46.81 -35.07 -15.77
CA GLY A 247 -47.64 -35.52 -16.89
C GLY A 247 -47.94 -34.45 -17.94
N THR A 248 -48.06 -33.19 -17.51
CA THR A 248 -48.43 -32.06 -18.38
C THR A 248 -47.25 -31.18 -18.78
N GLY A 249 -46.18 -31.15 -17.97
CA GLY A 249 -45.09 -30.19 -18.07
C GLY A 249 -45.48 -28.78 -17.62
N GLU A 250 -46.67 -28.59 -17.03
CA GLU A 250 -47.15 -27.29 -16.54
C GLU A 250 -46.25 -26.79 -15.41
N VAL A 251 -45.91 -25.50 -15.46
CA VAL A 251 -45.17 -24.84 -14.39
C VAL A 251 -46.15 -24.47 -13.29
N ILE A 252 -46.01 -25.11 -12.13
CA ILE A 252 -46.84 -24.85 -10.95
C ILE A 252 -46.37 -23.61 -10.20
N ASP A 253 -45.06 -23.44 -10.11
CA ASP A 253 -44.44 -22.27 -9.49
C ASP A 253 -43.02 -22.06 -10.04
N SER A 254 -42.55 -20.82 -9.96
CA SER A 254 -41.20 -20.44 -10.32
C SER A 254 -40.72 -19.32 -9.42
N TYR A 255 -39.48 -19.41 -8.98
CA TYR A 255 -38.89 -18.39 -8.12
C TYR A 255 -37.42 -18.21 -8.46
N THR A 256 -36.99 -16.95 -8.53
CA THR A 256 -35.59 -16.60 -8.76
C THR A 256 -35.14 -15.64 -7.66
N LYS A 257 -34.10 -16.04 -6.91
CA LYS A 257 -33.32 -15.12 -6.08
C LYS A 257 -32.18 -14.58 -6.92
N SER A 258 -32.04 -13.27 -6.98
CA SER A 258 -30.92 -12.60 -7.64
C SER A 258 -30.23 -11.69 -6.66
N TYR A 259 -28.89 -11.72 -6.67
CA TYR A 259 -28.09 -10.68 -6.07
C TYR A 259 -27.71 -9.73 -7.20
N ASP A 260 -28.12 -8.46 -7.08
CA ASP A 260 -27.46 -7.40 -7.85
C ASP A 260 -25.96 -7.47 -7.51
N SER A 261 -25.09 -7.26 -8.49
CA SER A 261 -23.66 -7.19 -8.21
C SER A 261 -23.44 -6.26 -7.01
N GLU A 262 -22.78 -6.75 -5.95
CA GLU A 262 -22.60 -6.03 -4.67
C GLU A 262 -22.04 -4.61 -4.85
N ASP A 263 -21.49 -4.29 -6.03
CA ASP A 263 -20.93 -3.00 -6.42
C ASP A 263 -21.94 -1.83 -6.49
N ASP A 264 -23.26 -2.06 -6.53
CA ASP A 264 -24.26 -0.97 -6.68
C ASP A 264 -25.20 -0.75 -5.48
N ILE A 265 -25.23 -1.64 -4.48
CA ILE A 265 -26.13 -1.47 -3.31
C ILE A 265 -25.44 -0.66 -2.22
N LYS A 266 -25.99 0.53 -1.95
CA LYS A 266 -25.56 1.38 -0.82
C LYS A 266 -26.20 0.92 0.48
N TYR A 267 -25.38 0.42 1.40
CA TYR A 267 -25.81 -0.01 2.73
C TYR A 267 -25.63 1.06 3.80
N ILE A 268 -26.53 1.04 4.79
CA ILE A 268 -26.52 1.81 6.03
C ILE A 268 -26.21 0.85 7.19
N LEU A 269 -25.08 1.06 7.86
CA LEU A 269 -24.67 0.39 9.09
C LEU A 269 -25.55 0.85 10.26
N ASN A 270 -26.34 -0.08 10.78
CA ASN A 270 -27.22 0.11 11.94
C ASN A 270 -27.00 -1.02 12.94
N GLY A 271 -26.15 -0.79 13.94
CA GLY A 271 -25.77 -1.82 14.91
C GLY A 271 -24.96 -2.95 14.26
N ASP A 272 -25.45 -4.18 14.33
CA ASP A 272 -24.86 -5.39 13.75
C ASP A 272 -25.47 -5.78 12.38
N ARG A 273 -26.20 -4.85 11.76
CA ARG A 273 -26.89 -5.00 10.47
C ARG A 273 -26.45 -3.96 9.45
N LEU A 274 -26.50 -4.34 8.18
CA LEU A 274 -26.36 -3.47 7.00
C LEU A 274 -27.69 -3.44 6.25
N ILE A 275 -28.32 -2.26 6.17
CA ILE A 275 -29.64 -2.06 5.58
C ILE A 275 -29.50 -1.19 4.34
N SER A 276 -30.00 -1.58 3.17
CA SER A 276 -29.92 -0.73 1.97
C SER A 276 -30.69 0.58 2.14
N GLU A 277 -30.30 1.63 1.40
CA GLU A 277 -30.97 2.94 1.44
C GLU A 277 -32.47 2.88 1.12
N ASP A 278 -32.91 1.93 0.29
CA ASP A 278 -34.31 1.68 -0.04
C ASP A 278 -35.02 0.74 0.94
N GLY A 279 -34.29 0.16 1.89
CA GLY A 279 -34.79 -0.75 2.92
C GLY A 279 -35.14 -2.16 2.42
N GLN A 280 -34.81 -2.51 1.18
CA GLN A 280 -35.11 -3.83 0.60
C GLN A 280 -34.10 -4.91 1.01
N HIS A 281 -32.87 -4.54 1.33
CA HIS A 281 -31.81 -5.48 1.68
C HIS A 281 -31.36 -5.28 3.14
N ASN A 282 -31.15 -6.37 3.88
CA ASN A 282 -30.76 -6.34 5.29
C ASN A 282 -29.91 -7.55 5.71
N ARG A 283 -28.59 -7.38 5.75
CA ARG A 283 -27.65 -8.47 6.06
C ARG A 283 -26.89 -8.26 7.38
N PRO A 284 -26.37 -9.34 8.00
CA PRO A 284 -25.37 -9.23 9.05
C PRO A 284 -24.14 -8.43 8.59
N VAL A 285 -23.55 -7.65 9.51
CA VAL A 285 -22.27 -6.94 9.27
C VAL A 285 -21.10 -7.91 9.10
N LYS A 286 -21.12 -9.04 9.81
CA LYS A 286 -20.05 -10.05 9.76
C LYS A 286 -19.91 -10.61 8.34
N GLY A 287 -18.68 -10.70 7.84
CA GLY A 287 -18.42 -11.20 6.48
C GLY A 287 -18.49 -10.13 5.38
N PHE A 288 -19.01 -8.94 5.67
CA PHE A 288 -19.10 -7.88 4.67
C PHE A 288 -17.78 -7.11 4.54
N THR A 289 -17.37 -6.83 3.30
CA THR A 289 -16.23 -5.95 3.00
C THR A 289 -16.64 -4.93 1.95
N GLY A 290 -16.58 -3.64 2.29
CA GLY A 290 -17.04 -2.59 1.39
C GLY A 290 -17.32 -1.28 2.10
N LEU A 291 -17.69 -0.28 1.30
CA LEU A 291 -18.04 1.06 1.77
C LEU A 291 -19.52 1.10 2.17
N VAL A 292 -19.84 1.67 3.33
CA VAL A 292 -21.20 1.78 3.85
C VAL A 292 -21.39 3.15 4.50
N SER A 293 -22.62 3.66 4.51
CA SER A 293 -23.00 4.82 5.32
C SER A 293 -23.37 4.37 6.72
N THR A 294 -23.21 5.18 7.75
CA THR A 294 -23.77 4.93 9.09
C THR A 294 -25.15 5.58 9.20
N VAL A 295 -25.91 5.25 10.26
CA VAL A 295 -27.18 5.94 10.56
C VAL A 295 -27.05 7.46 10.71
N ASP A 296 -25.86 7.95 11.09
CA ASP A 296 -25.55 9.37 11.26
C ASP A 296 -25.09 10.03 9.94
N GLY A 297 -24.98 9.26 8.85
CA GLY A 297 -24.57 9.72 7.53
C GLY A 297 -23.06 9.73 7.29
N ASP A 298 -22.26 9.26 8.25
CA ASP A 298 -20.81 9.10 8.07
C ASP A 298 -20.52 7.90 7.15
N GLU A 299 -19.62 8.05 6.18
CA GLU A 299 -19.14 6.92 5.37
C GLU A 299 -18.02 6.17 6.10
N VAL A 300 -18.10 4.85 6.15
CA VAL A 300 -17.09 3.96 6.75
C VAL A 300 -16.76 2.83 5.79
N TYR A 301 -15.61 2.19 5.98
CA TYR A 301 -15.25 0.99 5.25
C TYR A 301 -15.13 -0.18 6.20
N LEU A 302 -15.78 -1.30 5.86
CA LEU A 302 -15.74 -2.53 6.63
C LEU A 302 -14.79 -3.53 5.97
N ILE A 303 -14.02 -4.25 6.78
CA ILE A 303 -13.27 -5.43 6.36
C ILE A 303 -13.75 -6.60 7.20
N ASN A 304 -14.44 -7.55 6.56
CA ASN A 304 -15.06 -8.69 7.22
C ASN A 304 -16.00 -8.30 8.39
N GLY A 305 -16.63 -7.13 8.29
CA GLY A 305 -17.50 -6.53 9.31
C GLY A 305 -16.82 -5.64 10.34
N ASP A 306 -15.49 -5.56 10.37
CA ASP A 306 -14.76 -4.68 11.27
C ASP A 306 -14.48 -3.32 10.62
N LEU A 307 -14.60 -2.23 11.39
CA LEU A 307 -14.27 -0.88 10.91
C LEU A 307 -12.80 -0.76 10.54
N PHE A 308 -12.54 -0.33 9.30
CA PHE A 308 -11.21 0.00 8.83
C PHE A 308 -10.85 1.44 9.22
N ASN A 309 -9.61 1.65 9.65
CA ASN A 309 -9.02 2.97 9.85
C ASN A 309 -7.65 3.06 9.17
N GLY A 310 -7.33 4.23 8.61
CA GLY A 310 -6.13 4.47 7.81
C GLY A 310 -6.42 4.64 6.32
N PHE A 311 -5.43 4.32 5.49
CA PHE A 311 -5.48 4.54 4.04
C PHE A 311 -5.95 3.31 3.28
N LEU A 312 -6.90 3.48 2.36
CA LEU A 312 -7.41 2.41 1.52
C LEU A 312 -7.59 2.88 0.08
N LEU A 313 -7.17 2.07 -0.88
CA LEU A 313 -7.40 2.32 -2.30
C LEU A 313 -8.70 1.64 -2.72
N ILE A 314 -9.68 2.43 -3.17
CA ILE A 314 -11.00 1.98 -3.61
C ILE A 314 -11.15 2.42 -5.06
N GLU A 315 -11.28 1.48 -5.99
CA GLU A 315 -11.40 1.74 -7.44
C GLU A 315 -10.32 2.67 -8.02
N GLY A 316 -9.11 2.63 -7.46
CA GLY A 316 -7.99 3.47 -7.89
C GLY A 316 -7.95 4.87 -7.25
N VAL A 317 -8.89 5.19 -6.36
CA VAL A 317 -8.91 6.42 -5.57
C VAL A 317 -8.49 6.11 -4.12
N LEU A 318 -7.55 6.87 -3.58
CA LEU A 318 -7.07 6.67 -2.20
C LEU A 318 -7.95 7.45 -1.23
N TYR A 319 -8.54 6.76 -0.25
CA TYR A 319 -9.34 7.33 0.83
C TYR A 319 -8.60 7.24 2.16
N TYR A 320 -8.91 8.17 3.07
CA TYR A 320 -8.44 8.11 4.47
C TYR A 320 -9.63 8.00 5.43
N PHE A 321 -9.59 6.99 6.29
CA PHE A 321 -10.53 6.76 7.37
C PHE A 321 -9.86 7.13 8.71
N ASN A 322 -10.50 7.98 9.49
CA ASN A 322 -9.94 8.46 10.75
C ASN A 322 -9.90 7.35 11.82
N GLN A 323 -9.45 7.67 13.04
CA GLN A 323 -9.31 6.68 14.13
C GLN A 323 -10.63 5.98 14.53
N ASN A 324 -11.78 6.61 14.25
CA ASN A 324 -13.10 6.06 14.49
C ASN A 324 -13.65 5.29 13.26
N GLY A 325 -12.88 5.17 12.19
CA GLY A 325 -13.26 4.49 10.95
C GLY A 325 -14.08 5.34 9.99
N VAL A 326 -14.25 6.64 10.25
CA VAL A 326 -15.03 7.56 9.41
C VAL A 326 -14.17 8.13 8.28
N SER A 327 -14.64 7.99 7.05
CA SER A 327 -14.05 8.55 5.84
C SER A 327 -13.89 10.06 5.96
N GLN A 328 -12.71 10.56 5.61
CA GLN A 328 -12.46 11.99 5.43
C GLN A 328 -12.46 12.37 3.94
N GLY A 329 -12.98 11.48 3.09
CA GLY A 329 -12.97 11.62 1.65
C GLY A 329 -11.65 11.20 1.00
N GLU A 330 -11.51 11.63 -0.26
CA GLU A 330 -10.30 11.40 -1.05
C GLU A 330 -9.08 12.04 -0.38
N VAL A 331 -7.96 11.32 -0.40
CA VAL A 331 -6.70 11.82 0.14
C VAL A 331 -6.23 13.00 -0.68
N THR A 332 -6.14 14.14 -0.01
CA THR A 332 -5.52 15.37 -0.52
C THR A 332 -4.23 15.66 0.26
N LYS A 333 -3.50 16.71 -0.12
CA LYS A 333 -2.31 17.14 0.62
C LYS A 333 -2.64 17.50 2.07
N GLY A 334 -1.85 17.00 3.02
CA GLY A 334 -2.01 17.35 4.43
C GLY A 334 -1.48 16.31 5.41
N PHE A 335 -1.71 16.59 6.69
CA PHE A 335 -1.39 15.69 7.80
C PHE A 335 -2.53 14.71 8.06
N TYR A 336 -2.18 13.45 8.28
CA TYR A 336 -3.14 12.37 8.54
C TYR A 336 -2.71 11.55 9.75
N VAL A 337 -3.63 11.33 10.69
CA VAL A 337 -3.35 10.59 11.93
C VAL A 337 -3.77 9.13 11.75
N ILE A 338 -2.82 8.22 11.62
CA ILE A 338 -3.07 6.78 11.56
C ILE A 338 -2.81 6.14 12.93
N PRO A 339 -3.23 4.89 13.19
CA PRO A 339 -3.05 4.24 14.50
C PRO A 339 -1.60 4.22 15.01
N LYS A 340 -0.61 4.25 14.11
CA LYS A 340 0.82 4.21 14.45
C LYS A 340 1.45 5.60 14.65
N GLY A 341 0.75 6.69 14.30
CA GLY A 341 1.27 8.06 14.39
C GLY A 341 0.75 8.95 13.26
N THR A 342 1.38 10.10 13.08
CA THR A 342 0.98 11.07 12.03
C THR A 342 1.86 10.89 10.80
N VAL A 343 1.28 10.97 9.61
CA VAL A 343 2.01 11.03 8.32
C VAL A 343 1.62 12.30 7.57
N TYR A 344 2.37 12.63 6.53
CA TYR A 344 2.03 13.74 5.64
C TYR A 344 2.02 13.28 4.18
N ILE A 345 0.99 13.72 3.45
CA ILE A 345 0.81 13.45 2.03
C ILE A 345 1.09 14.74 1.25
N ASN A 346 1.92 14.67 0.21
CA ASN A 346 2.26 15.82 -0.64
C ASN A 346 1.21 16.08 -1.73
N ASP A 347 1.44 17.11 -2.56
CA ASP A 347 0.54 17.48 -3.68
C ASP A 347 0.36 16.37 -4.74
N ASN A 348 1.27 15.39 -4.81
CA ASN A 348 1.20 14.26 -5.74
C ASN A 348 0.48 13.04 -5.15
N GLY A 349 0.02 13.11 -3.89
CA GLY A 349 -0.56 11.97 -3.18
C GLY A 349 0.48 11.03 -2.55
N ASP A 350 1.77 11.39 -2.57
CA ASP A 350 2.82 10.55 -2.00
C ASP A 350 3.01 10.83 -0.49
N MET A 351 3.17 9.76 0.29
CA MET A 351 3.59 9.85 1.69
C MET A 351 5.07 10.26 1.80
N VAL A 352 5.32 11.43 2.36
CA VAL A 352 6.67 12.01 2.45
C VAL A 352 7.52 11.37 3.54
N ARG A 353 8.85 11.48 3.38
CA ARG A 353 9.85 10.88 4.25
C ARG A 353 11.03 11.84 4.45
N GLY A 354 11.75 11.69 5.55
CA GLY A 354 12.90 12.52 5.88
C GLY A 354 12.52 13.93 6.33
N TRP A 355 13.43 14.87 6.15
CA TRP A 355 13.22 16.29 6.47
C TRP A 355 12.27 16.93 5.47
N GLN A 356 11.27 17.64 5.97
CA GLN A 356 10.24 18.29 5.16
C GLN A 356 9.94 19.69 5.70
N GLU A 357 9.75 20.64 4.78
CA GLU A 357 9.24 21.96 5.08
C GLU A 357 7.76 22.01 4.72
N ILE A 358 6.91 22.27 5.72
CA ILE A 358 5.46 22.30 5.57
C ILE A 358 4.95 23.55 6.27
N ASP A 359 4.24 24.40 5.53
CA ASP A 359 3.67 25.67 6.02
C ASP A 359 4.68 26.54 6.79
N GLY A 360 5.93 26.57 6.31
CA GLY A 360 7.00 27.38 6.90
C GLY A 360 7.63 26.80 8.17
N PHE A 361 7.41 25.53 8.50
CA PHE A 361 8.08 24.86 9.62
C PHE A 361 8.81 23.60 9.16
N THR A 362 9.89 23.26 9.88
CA THR A 362 10.64 22.02 9.63
C THR A 362 10.04 20.85 10.41
N TYR A 363 9.81 19.72 9.74
CA TYR A 363 9.38 18.45 10.31
C TYR A 363 10.34 17.34 9.92
N TYR A 364 10.34 16.24 10.67
CA TYR A 364 11.03 15.01 10.26
C TYR A 364 10.09 13.81 10.27
N PHE A 365 9.95 13.17 9.12
CA PHE A 365 9.22 11.92 8.94
C PHE A 365 10.21 10.78 8.81
N SER A 366 9.93 9.65 9.45
CA SER A 366 10.83 8.50 9.41
C SER A 366 11.07 8.04 7.97
N THR A 367 12.32 7.78 7.62
CA THR A 367 12.67 7.22 6.31
C THR A 367 12.14 5.79 6.11
N THR A 368 11.87 5.04 7.20
CA THR A 368 11.40 3.65 7.16
C THR A 368 9.89 3.50 7.03
N ASP A 369 9.09 4.25 7.81
CA ASP A 369 7.63 4.09 7.85
C ASP A 369 6.84 5.37 7.52
N GLY A 370 7.51 6.51 7.30
CA GLY A 370 6.86 7.78 7.01
C GLY A 370 6.23 8.46 8.23
N LEU A 371 6.39 7.93 9.45
CA LEU A 371 5.80 8.52 10.65
C LEU A 371 6.54 9.78 11.10
N MET A 372 5.80 10.84 11.38
CA MET A 372 6.27 12.11 11.94
C MET A 372 6.91 11.88 13.31
N ARG A 373 8.06 12.51 13.56
CA ARG A 373 8.75 12.45 14.85
C ARG A 373 8.34 13.61 15.75
N THR A 374 8.15 13.30 17.03
CA THR A 374 7.82 14.22 18.13
C THR A 374 8.73 13.93 19.33
N GLY A 375 8.96 14.93 20.18
CA GLY A 375 9.88 14.87 21.33
C GLY A 375 11.36 14.72 20.93
N SER A 376 12.24 14.44 21.90
CA SER A 376 13.67 14.22 21.65
C SER A 376 13.90 12.92 20.88
N ARG A 377 14.52 12.99 19.69
CA ARG A 377 14.75 11.84 18.80
C ARG A 377 16.11 11.91 18.14
N TYR A 378 16.75 10.75 17.98
CA TYR A 378 17.92 10.62 17.12
C TYR A 378 17.50 10.60 15.65
N VAL A 379 18.12 11.46 14.85
CA VAL A 379 18.06 11.43 13.38
C VAL A 379 19.50 11.26 12.89
N GLY A 380 19.85 10.02 12.54
CA GLY A 380 21.27 9.63 12.42
C GLY A 380 21.95 9.65 13.79
N ASP A 381 23.10 10.31 13.89
CA ASP A 381 23.89 10.40 15.13
C ASP A 381 23.59 11.66 15.96
N VAL A 382 22.62 12.47 15.54
CA VAL A 382 22.28 13.76 16.16
C VAL A 382 20.91 13.69 16.83
N VAL A 383 20.80 14.23 18.05
CA VAL A 383 19.53 14.40 18.76
C VAL A 383 18.90 15.71 18.35
N TYR A 384 17.62 15.65 17.98
CA TYR A 384 16.77 16.81 17.71
C TYR A 384 15.56 16.76 18.63
N ASP A 385 15.08 17.94 19.01
CA ASP A 385 13.85 18.10 19.79
C ASP A 385 12.72 18.55 18.87
N PHE A 386 11.59 17.85 18.93
CA PHE A 386 10.38 18.17 18.16
C PHE A 386 9.23 18.45 19.12
N ALA A 387 8.39 19.43 18.81
CA ALA A 387 7.15 19.70 19.51
C ALA A 387 6.14 18.54 19.39
N GLU A 388 5.04 18.60 20.16
CA GLU A 388 3.95 17.62 20.07
C GLU A 388 3.29 17.58 18.69
N ASP A 389 3.24 18.73 17.99
CA ASP A 389 2.77 18.84 16.61
C ASP A 389 3.83 18.51 15.57
N GLY A 390 5.03 18.09 15.99
CA GLY A 390 6.11 17.59 15.12
C GLY A 390 7.06 18.64 14.56
N LYS A 391 6.86 19.93 14.87
CA LYS A 391 7.77 21.00 14.47
C LYS A 391 9.12 20.84 15.17
N LEU A 392 10.20 20.96 14.41
CA LEU A 392 11.56 21.01 14.96
C LEU A 392 11.71 22.23 15.86
N LEU A 393 12.36 22.05 17.01
CA LEU A 393 12.64 23.11 17.97
C LEU A 393 14.11 23.55 17.92
N ASP A 394 14.35 24.84 18.16
CA ASP A 394 15.68 25.38 18.45
C ASP A 394 16.11 25.09 19.91
N ASN A 395 17.28 25.57 20.33
CA ASN A 395 17.79 25.31 21.69
C ASN A 395 17.01 26.09 22.77
N GLU A 396 16.26 27.11 22.36
CA GLU A 396 15.39 27.92 23.20
C GLU A 396 13.96 27.36 23.28
N GLY A 397 13.65 26.29 22.51
CA GLY A 397 12.36 25.63 22.48
C GLY A 397 11.34 26.27 21.52
N ASN A 398 11.77 27.12 20.59
CA ASN A 398 10.90 27.72 19.58
C ASN A 398 10.90 26.92 18.26
N PRO A 399 9.78 26.88 17.51
CA PRO A 399 9.73 26.22 16.21
C PRO A 399 10.72 26.82 15.20
N VAL A 400 11.50 25.96 14.54
CA VAL A 400 12.43 26.33 13.49
C VAL A 400 11.66 26.61 12.18
N VAL A 401 11.76 27.84 11.70
CA VAL A 401 11.22 28.33 10.42
C VAL A 401 12.34 28.31 9.37
N PRO A 402 12.20 27.57 8.26
CA PRO A 402 13.16 27.64 7.15
C PRO A 402 13.11 29.02 6.47
N ASN A 403 14.27 29.53 6.06
CA ASN A 403 14.49 30.87 5.47
C ASN A 403 14.45 32.06 6.43
N THR A 404 15.05 31.95 7.61
CA THR A 404 15.73 33.11 8.19
C THR A 404 17.12 33.20 7.56
N ASP A 405 17.35 34.26 6.79
CA ASP A 405 18.69 34.78 6.57
C ASP A 405 19.44 34.84 7.91
N GLY A 406 20.73 34.51 7.90
CA GLY A 406 21.53 34.37 9.12
C GLY A 406 22.16 32.99 9.30
N PHE A 407 22.55 32.71 10.54
CA PHE A 407 23.21 31.46 10.93
C PHE A 407 22.22 30.31 11.00
N VAL A 408 22.37 29.32 10.12
CA VAL A 408 21.50 28.14 10.05
C VAL A 408 22.27 26.90 10.49
N ARG A 409 21.69 26.12 11.41
CA ARG A 409 22.31 24.88 11.88
C ARG A 409 21.92 23.71 10.97
N THR A 410 22.93 23.09 10.34
CA THR A 410 22.76 21.90 9.51
C THR A 410 23.29 20.65 10.22
N LYS A 411 23.04 19.46 9.65
CA LYS A 411 23.61 18.19 10.11
C LYS A 411 25.16 18.19 10.17
N ASP A 412 25.82 19.02 9.35
CA ASP A 412 27.28 19.06 9.19
C ASP A 412 27.93 20.21 9.97
N GLY A 413 27.12 21.10 10.55
CA GLY A 413 27.55 22.27 11.33
C GLY A 413 26.74 23.52 11.02
N ILE A 414 27.11 24.66 11.62
CA ILE A 414 26.45 25.95 11.38
C ILE A 414 26.93 26.51 10.04
N VAL A 415 26.02 26.92 9.17
CA VAL A 415 26.27 27.66 7.93
C VAL A 415 25.66 29.06 8.03
N TYR A 416 25.88 29.92 7.04
CA TYR A 416 25.18 31.21 6.95
C TYR A 416 24.47 31.33 5.61
N ILE A 417 23.19 31.70 5.66
CA ILE A 417 22.35 31.95 4.48
C ILE A 417 22.15 33.45 4.36
N ALA A 418 22.53 34.04 3.24
CA ALA A 418 22.34 35.46 2.97
C ALA A 418 20.85 35.81 2.76
N ASP A 419 20.55 37.10 2.78
CA ASP A 419 19.21 37.67 2.56
C ASP A 419 18.57 37.25 1.22
N ASN A 420 19.41 36.98 0.21
CA ASN A 420 19.01 36.47 -1.10
C ASN A 420 18.82 34.93 -1.14
N GLY A 421 18.98 34.24 -0.01
CA GLY A 421 18.86 32.79 0.13
C GLY A 421 20.12 31.99 -0.25
N GLU A 422 21.23 32.65 -0.60
CA GLU A 422 22.47 31.96 -0.96
C GLU A 422 23.30 31.59 0.28
N MET A 423 23.85 30.37 0.31
CA MET A 423 24.77 29.96 1.37
C MET A 423 26.13 30.63 1.19
N LEU A 424 26.68 31.23 2.24
CA LEU A 424 27.98 31.89 2.21
C LEU A 424 29.15 30.92 2.45
N TYR A 425 30.32 31.26 1.89
CA TYR A 425 31.55 30.47 1.95
C TYR A 425 32.77 31.36 2.12
N GLY A 426 33.87 30.80 2.61
CA GLY A 426 35.13 31.51 2.79
C GLY A 426 35.09 32.52 3.94
N TRP A 427 36.00 33.49 3.90
CA TRP A 427 36.01 34.60 4.85
C TRP A 427 34.82 35.51 4.58
N GLN A 428 34.05 35.79 5.62
CA GLN A 428 32.84 36.61 5.52
C GLN A 428 32.79 37.59 6.69
N GLU A 429 32.31 38.79 6.40
CA GLU A 429 31.92 39.72 7.45
C GLU A 429 30.41 39.63 7.65
N ILE A 430 30.01 39.38 8.90
CA ILE A 430 28.61 39.39 9.32
C ILE A 430 28.53 40.19 10.61
N ASP A 431 27.65 41.19 10.64
CA ASP A 431 27.44 42.07 11.79
C ASP A 431 28.75 42.67 12.36
N GLY A 432 29.70 42.97 11.46
CA GLY A 432 30.98 43.56 11.80
C GLY A 432 32.04 42.59 12.33
N TYR A 433 31.81 41.27 12.34
CA TYR A 433 32.83 40.30 12.74
C TYR A 433 33.28 39.44 11.58
N THR A 434 34.55 39.03 11.61
CA THR A 434 35.11 38.12 10.62
C THR A 434 34.80 36.68 11.01
N TYR A 435 34.15 35.96 10.10
CA TYR A 435 33.88 34.53 10.19
C TYR A 435 34.60 33.81 9.06
N TYR A 436 34.82 32.51 9.23
CA TYR A 436 35.23 31.64 8.13
C TYR A 436 34.27 30.48 7.95
N PHE A 437 33.63 30.42 6.80
CA PHE A 437 32.80 29.31 6.36
C PHE A 437 33.61 28.41 5.42
N SER A 438 33.60 27.11 5.69
CA SER A 438 34.38 26.14 4.93
C SER A 438 34.01 26.17 3.46
N THR A 439 34.97 26.43 2.57
CA THR A 439 34.75 26.52 1.12
C THR A 439 34.27 25.22 0.47
N SER A 440 34.35 24.08 1.17
CA SER A 440 33.88 22.78 0.67
C SER A 440 32.42 22.46 1.01
N ASN A 441 31.88 23.03 2.09
CA ASN A 441 30.57 22.63 2.61
C ASN A 441 29.83 23.73 3.40
N GLY A 442 30.30 24.98 3.38
CA GLY A 442 29.65 26.13 4.03
C GLY A 442 29.74 26.16 5.55
N VAL A 443 30.33 25.15 6.21
CA VAL A 443 30.33 25.05 7.68
C VAL A 443 31.30 26.05 8.32
N MET A 444 30.79 26.86 9.25
CA MET A 444 31.51 27.83 10.05
C MET A 444 32.59 27.19 10.92
N ARG A 445 33.78 27.78 10.98
CA ARG A 445 34.84 27.39 11.91
C ARG A 445 34.68 28.11 13.25
N SER A 446 34.89 27.38 14.34
CA SER A 446 34.86 27.91 15.71
C SER A 446 35.91 27.21 16.59
N GLY A 447 36.35 27.85 17.68
CA GLY A 447 37.39 27.35 18.59
C GLY A 447 38.83 27.58 18.09
N ASN A 448 39.80 27.20 18.93
CA ASN A 448 41.21 27.53 18.73
C ASN A 448 41.95 26.57 17.78
N ASN A 449 43.10 27.01 17.27
CA ASN A 449 44.05 26.30 16.44
C ASN A 449 43.46 25.75 15.12
N ARG A 450 42.67 26.55 14.42
CA ARG A 450 42.03 26.17 13.15
C ARG A 450 42.91 26.53 11.97
N TYR A 451 43.25 25.53 11.16
CA TYR A 451 44.05 25.74 9.96
C TYR A 451 43.18 26.19 8.79
N VAL A 452 43.44 27.39 8.26
CA VAL A 452 42.74 27.98 7.11
C VAL A 452 43.77 28.59 6.16
N GLY A 453 43.76 28.19 4.88
CA GLY A 453 44.54 28.85 3.82
C GLY A 453 46.06 28.96 4.07
N GLY A 454 46.66 28.08 4.86
CA GLY A 454 48.11 28.10 5.15
C GLY A 454 48.50 28.65 6.52
N ARG A 455 47.54 29.11 7.33
CA ARG A 455 47.80 29.67 8.67
C ARG A 455 46.86 29.09 9.70
N VAL A 456 47.26 29.18 10.97
CA VAL A 456 46.44 28.80 12.12
C VAL A 456 45.76 30.05 12.66
N TYR A 457 44.46 29.94 12.93
CA TYR A 457 43.62 31.00 13.47
C TYR A 457 42.86 30.48 14.68
N ASP A 458 42.62 31.36 15.64
CA ASP A 458 41.71 31.10 16.75
C ASP A 458 40.36 31.73 16.45
N PHE A 459 39.28 31.03 16.78
CA PHE A 459 37.91 31.54 16.66
C PHE A 459 37.20 31.37 18.01
N SER A 460 36.31 32.30 18.33
CA SER A 460 35.41 32.16 19.47
C SER A 460 34.47 30.95 19.31
N SER A 461 33.74 30.59 20.37
CA SER A 461 32.73 29.53 20.33
C SER A 461 31.58 29.82 19.35
N ASP A 462 31.26 31.10 19.15
CA ASP A 462 30.28 31.59 18.18
C ASP A 462 30.88 31.88 16.80
N GLY A 463 32.16 31.54 16.55
CA GLY A 463 32.77 31.50 15.21
C GLY A 463 33.45 32.78 14.73
N LYS A 464 33.56 33.80 15.58
CA LYS A 464 34.27 35.05 15.27
C LYS A 464 35.78 34.81 15.35
N LEU A 465 36.52 35.24 14.34
CA LEU A 465 37.99 35.19 14.33
C LEU A 465 38.54 35.95 15.54
N LEU A 466 39.59 35.47 16.18
CA LEU A 466 40.26 36.10 17.32
C LEU A 466 41.64 36.64 16.93
N ASP A 467 42.02 37.77 17.52
CA ASP A 467 43.38 38.31 17.45
C ASP A 467 44.31 37.62 18.45
N ASP A 468 45.61 37.95 18.41
CA ASP A 468 46.63 37.40 19.32
C ASP A 468 46.40 37.77 20.81
N GLN A 469 45.45 38.66 21.10
CA GLN A 469 45.04 39.05 22.45
C GLN A 469 43.70 38.40 22.86
N GLY A 470 43.12 37.56 22.00
CA GLY A 470 41.85 36.85 22.24
C GLY A 470 40.60 37.71 22.05
N ASN A 471 40.70 38.88 21.42
CA ASN A 471 39.55 39.70 21.08
C ASN A 471 39.02 39.32 19.70
N ALA A 472 37.71 39.44 19.48
CA ALA A 472 37.12 39.16 18.18
C ALA A 472 37.59 40.17 17.12
N VAL A 473 38.19 39.67 16.05
CA VAL A 473 38.63 40.41 14.87
C VAL A 473 37.40 40.92 14.11
N VAL A 474 37.37 42.23 13.97
CA VAL A 474 36.41 42.99 13.18
C VAL A 474 37.16 43.40 11.90
N LYS A 475 37.02 42.60 10.83
CA LYS A 475 37.68 42.70 9.50
C LYS A 475 39.22 42.69 9.52
N ASP A 476 39.91 42.19 8.48
CA ASP A 476 40.43 43.11 7.45
C ASP A 476 40.96 42.42 6.18
N PHE A 477 40.53 42.96 5.04
CA PHE A 477 41.32 43.10 3.82
C PHE A 477 42.51 44.07 4.08
N GLY A 478 43.54 44.07 3.24
CA GLY A 478 44.67 45.01 3.38
C GLY A 478 46.04 44.34 3.39
N PHE A 479 47.03 44.97 4.02
CA PHE A 479 48.40 44.45 4.11
C PHE A 479 48.49 43.30 5.11
N ILE A 480 48.85 42.13 4.61
CA ILE A 480 48.95 40.91 5.41
C ILE A 480 50.40 40.43 5.38
N GLU A 481 51.03 40.38 6.55
CA GLU A 481 52.37 39.81 6.69
C GLU A 481 52.30 38.29 6.55
N THR A 482 53.07 37.72 5.63
CA THR A 482 53.20 36.26 5.42
C THR A 482 54.65 35.83 5.64
N ASP A 483 54.86 34.53 5.84
CA ASP A 483 56.20 33.93 5.92
C ASP A 483 57.07 34.20 4.67
N ALA A 484 56.43 34.46 3.52
CA ALA A 484 57.11 34.81 2.27
C ALA A 484 57.35 36.32 2.10
N GLY A 485 56.80 37.15 2.99
CA GLY A 485 56.78 38.61 2.93
C GLY A 485 55.35 39.16 2.95
N ILE A 486 55.22 40.48 2.96
CA ILE A 486 53.92 41.16 3.04
C ILE A 486 53.19 41.07 1.68
N VAL A 487 51.90 40.77 1.68
CA VAL A 487 50.99 40.81 0.51
C VAL A 487 49.86 41.79 0.76
N TYR A 488 49.09 42.14 -0.27
CA TYR A 488 47.87 42.93 -0.10
C TYR A 488 46.66 42.18 -0.64
N ILE A 489 45.60 42.09 0.16
CA ILE A 489 44.32 41.50 -0.22
C ILE A 489 43.29 42.62 -0.38
N SER A 490 42.65 42.73 -1.54
CA SER A 490 41.63 43.74 -1.83
C SER A 490 40.36 43.54 -0.99
N GLU A 491 39.47 44.55 -1.00
CA GLU A 491 38.14 44.48 -0.39
C GLU A 491 37.26 43.37 -0.99
N SER A 492 37.52 42.94 -2.23
CA SER A 492 36.91 41.78 -2.88
C SER A 492 37.58 40.44 -2.54
N GLY A 493 38.62 40.46 -1.69
CA GLY A 493 39.37 39.27 -1.27
C GLY A 493 40.48 38.85 -2.24
N GLU A 494 40.77 39.63 -3.28
CA GLU A 494 41.78 39.29 -4.28
C GLU A 494 43.18 39.70 -3.83
N MET A 495 44.13 38.77 -3.89
CA MET A 495 45.53 39.09 -3.65
C MET A 495 46.06 39.92 -4.82
N LEU A 496 46.38 41.18 -4.54
CA LEU A 496 46.86 42.09 -5.55
C LEU A 496 48.27 41.71 -5.98
N THR A 497 48.53 41.89 -7.27
CA THR A 497 49.82 41.65 -7.91
C THR A 497 50.13 42.79 -8.87
N ASP A 498 51.37 42.86 -9.32
CA ASP A 498 51.90 43.93 -10.16
C ASP A 498 51.94 45.30 -9.44
N TRP A 499 52.17 46.36 -10.22
CA TRP A 499 52.08 47.74 -9.76
C TRP A 499 50.66 48.08 -9.30
N GLN A 500 50.55 48.56 -8.07
CA GLN A 500 49.29 48.95 -7.46
C GLN A 500 49.46 50.28 -6.76
N GLU A 501 48.45 51.15 -6.89
CA GLU A 501 48.36 52.38 -6.13
C GLU A 501 47.37 52.16 -4.99
N ILE A 502 47.85 52.26 -3.76
CA ILE A 502 47.06 51.98 -2.55
C ILE A 502 47.23 53.17 -1.62
N ALA A 503 46.11 53.84 -1.31
CA ALA A 503 46.09 55.04 -0.48
C ALA A 503 47.06 56.18 -0.92
N GLY A 504 47.31 56.29 -2.23
CA GLY A 504 48.14 57.35 -2.84
C GLY A 504 49.64 57.05 -2.90
N ASP A 505 50.08 55.89 -2.42
CA ASP A 505 51.45 55.39 -2.56
C ASP A 505 51.48 54.24 -3.59
N THR A 506 52.58 54.17 -4.36
CA THR A 506 52.77 53.11 -5.35
C THR A 506 53.59 51.96 -4.78
N TYR A 507 53.04 50.77 -4.87
CA TYR A 507 53.65 49.51 -4.45
C TYR A 507 53.83 48.59 -5.65
N TYR A 508 54.80 47.68 -5.55
CA TYR A 508 54.90 46.57 -6.49
C TYR A 508 54.78 45.24 -5.76
N PHE A 509 53.70 44.51 -6.07
CA PHE A 509 53.48 43.15 -5.61
C PHE A 509 53.93 42.18 -6.69
N SER A 510 54.75 41.21 -6.34
CA SER A 510 55.36 40.33 -7.34
C SER A 510 54.29 39.53 -8.09
N ARG A 511 54.23 39.63 -9.43
CA ARG A 511 53.26 38.90 -10.28
C ARG A 511 53.12 37.41 -9.98
N GLY A 512 54.23 36.76 -9.57
CA GLY A 512 54.23 35.32 -9.31
C GLY A 512 53.64 34.90 -7.95
N ASN A 513 53.66 35.77 -6.95
CA ASN A 513 53.32 35.37 -5.57
C ASN A 513 52.74 36.48 -4.70
N GLY A 514 52.43 37.66 -5.25
CA GLY A 514 51.83 38.79 -4.52
C GLY A 514 52.74 39.45 -3.49
N VAL A 515 53.99 38.98 -3.30
CA VAL A 515 54.87 39.54 -2.26
C VAL A 515 55.35 40.93 -2.66
N MET A 516 55.13 41.88 -1.76
CA MET A 516 55.53 43.27 -1.86
C MET A 516 57.04 43.40 -1.92
N ARG A 517 57.55 44.20 -2.85
CA ARG A 517 58.99 44.50 -2.94
C ARG A 517 59.35 45.65 -2.00
N THR A 518 60.47 45.47 -1.29
CA THR A 518 61.05 46.47 -0.38
C THR A 518 62.56 46.58 -0.62
N GLY A 519 63.14 47.73 -0.28
CA GLY A 519 64.58 47.99 -0.39
C GLY A 519 65.06 48.40 -1.78
N LEU A 520 66.37 48.68 -1.88
CA LEU A 520 67.00 49.29 -3.06
C LEU A 520 67.39 48.28 -4.17
N ASN A 521 67.52 48.76 -5.40
CA ASN A 521 68.01 48.07 -6.61
C ASN A 521 67.22 46.82 -7.00
N ARG A 522 65.90 46.82 -6.78
CA ARG A 522 65.01 45.67 -7.07
C ARG A 522 64.66 45.62 -8.54
N GLN A 523 64.93 44.49 -9.17
CA GLN A 523 64.58 44.27 -10.57
C GLN A 523 63.08 44.00 -10.71
N VAL A 524 62.41 44.81 -11.53
CA VAL A 524 61.00 44.66 -11.92
C VAL A 524 60.94 44.75 -13.45
N GLY A 525 60.74 43.61 -14.10
CA GLY A 525 60.86 43.50 -15.55
C GLY A 525 62.31 43.75 -16.02
N THR A 526 62.47 44.60 -17.03
CA THR A 526 63.78 44.97 -17.60
C THR A 526 64.47 46.13 -16.88
N LYS A 527 63.80 46.73 -15.88
CA LYS A 527 64.24 47.92 -15.14
C LYS A 527 64.50 47.58 -13.66
N LYS A 528 65.28 48.42 -12.97
CA LYS A 528 65.49 48.31 -11.52
C LYS A 528 64.85 49.48 -10.80
N TYR A 529 64.39 49.29 -9.57
CA TYR A 529 63.71 50.30 -8.77
C TYR A 529 64.13 50.24 -7.30
N ASP A 530 64.09 51.39 -6.64
CA ASP A 530 64.30 51.53 -5.22
C ASP A 530 62.95 51.65 -4.49
N PHE A 531 62.79 50.89 -3.40
CA PHE A 531 61.63 50.92 -2.52
C PHE A 531 62.05 51.21 -1.07
N THR A 532 61.18 51.82 -0.29
CA THR A 532 61.36 51.93 1.17
C THR A 532 61.22 50.56 1.86
N ASP A 533 61.53 50.48 3.15
CA ASP A 533 61.41 49.25 3.94
C ASP A 533 59.96 48.79 4.12
N ASP A 534 59.01 49.73 4.07
CA ASP A 534 57.55 49.49 4.05
C ASP A 534 56.98 49.36 2.62
N GLY A 535 57.83 49.31 1.60
CA GLY A 535 57.47 48.89 0.23
C GLY A 535 56.99 49.97 -0.74
N LYS A 536 57.07 51.24 -0.36
CA LYS A 536 56.69 52.38 -1.22
C LYS A 536 57.78 52.64 -2.25
N LEU A 537 57.37 52.90 -3.49
CA LEU A 537 58.29 53.22 -4.58
C LEU A 537 59.02 54.55 -4.34
N ILE A 538 60.34 54.53 -4.46
CA ILE A 538 61.21 55.72 -4.44
C ILE A 538 61.50 56.18 -5.89
N GLY A 539 61.86 55.26 -6.80
CA GLY A 539 62.16 55.58 -8.21
C GLY A 539 62.91 54.47 -8.98
N GLU A 540 63.18 54.68 -10.28
CA GLU A 540 63.90 53.75 -11.18
C GLU A 540 65.43 53.95 -11.15
N VAL A 541 66.21 52.88 -11.31
CA VAL A 541 67.68 52.84 -11.35
C VAL A 541 68.20 52.41 -12.73
N ASN A 542 69.10 53.21 -13.34
CA ASN A 542 69.70 52.94 -14.65
C ASN A 542 70.99 52.07 -14.55
N PRO A 543 71.18 51.03 -15.41
CA PRO A 543 72.37 50.16 -15.38
C PRO A 543 73.59 50.70 -16.17
N PRO A 544 74.83 50.23 -15.88
CA PRO A 544 76.04 50.51 -16.68
C PRO A 544 76.27 49.48 -17.84
N GLU A 545 76.92 49.91 -18.94
CA GLU A 545 77.20 49.14 -20.19
C GLU A 545 78.22 47.98 -20.04
N VAL A 546 78.13 46.91 -20.88
CA VAL A 546 79.06 45.75 -20.91
C VAL A 546 79.40 45.31 -22.36
N ASP A 547 80.66 44.89 -22.60
CA ASP A 547 81.38 44.90 -23.90
C ASP A 547 81.55 43.56 -24.68
N GLU A 548 80.85 42.46 -24.38
CA GLU A 548 81.01 41.17 -25.13
C GLU A 548 79.68 40.48 -25.49
N PHE A 549 79.52 40.09 -26.77
CA PHE A 549 78.34 39.42 -27.33
C PHE A 549 78.70 38.24 -28.24
N GLY A 550 77.78 37.26 -28.39
CA GLY A 550 77.93 36.05 -29.19
C GLY A 550 77.62 34.75 -28.44
N PHE A 551 78.05 33.60 -28.99
CA PHE A 551 78.00 32.31 -28.28
C PHE A 551 79.04 32.27 -27.17
N ILE A 552 78.60 32.01 -25.94
CA ILE A 552 79.44 31.99 -24.75
C ILE A 552 79.29 30.63 -24.06
N GLU A 553 80.41 29.95 -23.83
CA GLU A 553 80.43 28.70 -23.06
C GLU A 553 80.49 29.02 -21.57
N THR A 554 79.56 28.42 -20.81
CA THR A 554 79.50 28.56 -19.35
C THR A 554 79.51 27.17 -18.71
N GLU A 555 79.71 27.11 -17.39
CA GLU A 555 79.62 25.84 -16.64
C GLU A 555 78.25 25.14 -16.79
N ALA A 556 77.18 25.89 -17.07
CA ALA A 556 75.84 25.36 -17.28
C ALA A 556 75.59 24.89 -18.73
N GLY A 557 76.49 25.25 -19.65
CA GLY A 557 76.38 25.00 -21.09
C GLY A 557 76.51 26.29 -21.90
N ILE A 558 76.33 26.17 -23.22
CA ILE A 558 76.49 27.30 -24.16
C ILE A 558 75.24 28.18 -24.15
N ILE A 559 75.42 29.50 -24.04
CA ILE A 559 74.38 30.53 -24.19
C ILE A 559 74.70 31.45 -25.36
N TYR A 560 73.78 32.33 -25.75
CA TYR A 560 74.03 33.39 -26.72
C TYR A 560 73.62 34.76 -26.16
N ILE A 561 74.53 35.73 -26.20
CA ILE A 561 74.29 37.13 -25.82
C ILE A 561 74.26 38.00 -27.09
N THR A 562 73.26 38.85 -27.27
CA THR A 562 73.18 39.78 -28.42
C THR A 562 74.11 40.98 -28.25
N GLU A 563 74.38 41.74 -29.31
CA GLU A 563 75.20 42.97 -29.22
C GLU A 563 74.62 43.99 -28.23
N ALA A 564 73.33 43.89 -27.91
CA ALA A 564 72.64 44.71 -26.91
C ALA A 564 72.74 44.16 -25.48
N GLY A 565 73.51 43.07 -25.26
CA GLY A 565 73.71 42.44 -23.95
C GLY A 565 72.58 41.50 -23.52
N GLU A 566 71.66 41.13 -24.42
CA GLU A 566 70.51 40.28 -24.09
C GLU A 566 70.81 38.79 -24.28
N MET A 567 70.43 37.96 -23.32
CA MET A 567 70.56 36.50 -23.44
C MET A 567 69.37 35.89 -24.18
N LEU A 568 69.64 35.18 -25.28
CA LEU A 568 68.59 34.55 -26.09
C LEU A 568 67.99 33.31 -25.43
N THR A 569 66.69 33.09 -25.67
CA THR A 569 65.94 31.90 -25.26
C THR A 569 65.03 31.42 -26.39
N GLU A 570 64.54 30.18 -26.27
CA GLU A 570 63.70 29.46 -27.24
C GLU A 570 64.34 29.16 -28.60
N TRP A 571 63.53 28.82 -29.60
CA TRP A 571 63.98 28.56 -30.96
C TRP A 571 64.43 29.87 -31.62
N GLN A 572 65.68 29.90 -32.06
CA GLN A 572 66.32 31.05 -32.70
C GLN A 572 67.05 30.58 -33.94
N GLU A 573 67.02 31.39 -35.01
CA GLU A 573 67.86 31.19 -36.18
C GLU A 573 69.09 32.09 -36.09
N ILE A 574 70.27 31.47 -36.14
CA ILE A 574 71.56 32.17 -36.08
C ILE A 574 72.44 31.58 -37.17
N ALA A 575 72.90 32.43 -38.11
CA ALA A 575 73.76 32.03 -39.23
C ALA A 575 73.26 30.76 -39.95
N ASP A 576 71.99 30.80 -40.38
CA ASP A 576 71.31 29.75 -41.15
C ASP A 576 71.14 28.40 -40.43
N ASN A 577 71.36 28.36 -39.12
CA ASN A 577 71.10 27.21 -38.28
C ASN A 577 70.06 27.54 -37.22
N THR A 578 69.16 26.59 -36.95
CA THR A 578 68.14 26.73 -35.91
C THR A 578 68.62 26.11 -34.61
N TYR A 579 68.69 26.93 -33.56
CA TYR A 579 69.09 26.54 -32.20
C TYR A 579 67.91 26.67 -31.26
N TYR A 580 67.81 25.78 -30.27
CA TYR A 580 66.88 25.96 -29.16
C TYR A 580 67.63 26.26 -27.87
N PHE A 581 67.36 27.42 -27.29
CA PHE A 581 67.87 27.84 -25.98
C PHE A 581 66.75 27.68 -24.93
N SER A 582 67.05 27.21 -23.72
CA SER A 582 65.99 26.99 -22.72
C SER A 582 65.38 28.31 -22.20
N ARG A 583 64.03 28.40 -22.11
CA ARG A 583 63.28 29.58 -21.63
C ARG A 583 63.79 30.20 -20.32
N GLY A 584 64.29 29.39 -19.39
CA GLY A 584 64.67 29.87 -18.05
C GLY A 584 66.14 30.24 -17.88
N LYS A 585 67.05 29.58 -18.61
CA LYS A 585 68.51 29.72 -18.39
C LYS A 585 69.31 30.05 -19.65
N GLY A 586 68.66 30.18 -20.81
CA GLY A 586 69.33 30.49 -22.07
C GLY A 586 70.29 29.42 -22.58
N VAL A 587 70.38 28.25 -21.94
CA VAL A 587 71.31 27.19 -22.35
C VAL A 587 70.84 26.46 -23.61
N MET A 588 71.71 26.36 -24.61
CA MET A 588 71.53 25.70 -25.89
C MET A 588 71.34 24.19 -25.71
N ARG A 589 70.33 23.63 -26.37
CA ARG A 589 70.01 22.19 -26.32
C ARG A 589 70.44 21.50 -27.62
N THR A 590 71.05 20.33 -27.49
CA THR A 590 71.46 19.48 -28.62
C THR A 590 70.83 18.08 -28.49
N GLY A 591 70.33 17.49 -29.59
CA GLY A 591 69.70 16.14 -29.62
C GLY A 591 68.24 16.10 -30.12
N LEU A 592 67.74 14.90 -30.45
CA LEU A 592 66.36 14.65 -30.95
C LEU A 592 65.31 14.94 -29.87
N ASN A 593 64.71 16.13 -29.89
CA ASN A 593 63.52 16.42 -29.09
C ASN A 593 62.26 15.92 -29.81
N ARG A 594 61.57 14.93 -29.21
CA ARG A 594 60.22 14.50 -29.64
C ARG A 594 59.26 15.69 -29.49
N GLN A 595 58.72 16.18 -30.60
CA GLN A 595 57.63 17.15 -30.58
C GLN A 595 56.43 16.57 -29.80
N VAL A 596 56.05 17.23 -28.70
CA VAL A 596 54.74 17.04 -28.09
C VAL A 596 53.82 18.09 -28.71
N GLY A 597 52.93 17.65 -29.59
CA GLY A 597 51.77 18.42 -30.03
C GLY A 597 51.51 18.39 -31.53
N THR A 598 50.47 17.68 -31.94
CA THR A 598 49.29 18.26 -32.61
C THR A 598 48.15 17.24 -32.67
N LYS A 599 46.91 17.75 -32.52
CA LYS A 599 45.65 17.00 -32.53
C LYS A 599 45.49 16.09 -33.76
N LYS A 600 45.27 14.79 -33.52
CA LYS A 600 44.04 14.08 -33.90
C LYS A 600 43.82 12.90 -32.97
#